data_AF-A0A934VRV9-F1
#
_entry.id   AF-A0A934VRV9-F1
#
_cell.length_a   1.000
_cell.length_b   1.000
_cell.length_c   1.000
_cell.angle_alpha   90.00
_cell.angle_beta   90.00
_cell.angle_gamma   90.00
#
_symmetry.space_group_name_H-M   'P 1'
#
loop_
_entity.id
_entity.type
_entity.pdbx_description
1 polymer ?
#
loop_
_entity_poly.entity_id
_entity_poly.type
_entity_poly.pdbx_seq_one_letter_code
_entity_poly.pdbx_strand_id
1 'polypeptide(L)'
;MSSPLFGQIVCFLFSFSLLGIAFFRADVQTALKGMSVFCGMCLVIIGAIGPENIATLTIKTAESEISFSRYEPTEEEKEEVLGLISSAKDANDLEGNSFVKAAEERTPEERSSLDYLLLARVESLKEDPAKALEYAYVGRTIETKDATVRAELNGVIGQSYKDFGKPKISSKFLREKKELLINPETIRRVSENQLAPIQSPKPQK
;
A
#
# COMPACT_ATOMS: atom_id res chain seq x y z
N MET A 1 6.84 -1.49 14.23
CA MET A 1 6.06 -0.53 13.43
C MET A 1 7.01 0.11 12.43
N SER A 2 7.05 -0.44 11.22
CA SER A 2 7.92 0.01 10.14
C SER A 2 7.12 1.01 9.33
N SER A 3 7.44 2.31 9.38
CA SER A 3 6.86 3.27 8.43
C SER A 3 7.11 2.79 6.98
N PRO A 4 6.29 3.14 5.97
CA PRO A 4 6.57 2.77 4.57
C PRO A 4 7.99 3.19 4.12
N LEU A 5 8.47 4.33 4.62
CA LEU A 5 9.86 4.79 4.50
C LEU A 5 10.91 3.81 5.07
N PHE A 6 10.58 3.08 6.13
CA PHE A 6 11.48 2.12 6.77
C PHE A 6 11.74 0.92 5.86
N GLY A 7 10.70 0.38 5.19
CA GLY A 7 10.86 -0.70 4.23
C GLY A 7 11.78 -0.30 3.07
N GLN A 8 11.57 0.90 2.52
CA GLN A 8 12.42 1.45 1.47
C GLN A 8 13.87 1.65 1.94
N ILE A 9 14.07 2.26 3.12
CA ILE A 9 15.40 2.46 3.71
C ILE A 9 16.11 1.12 3.92
N VAL A 10 15.42 0.09 4.41
CA VAL A 10 16.00 -1.25 4.60
C VAL A 10 16.42 -1.84 3.25
N CYS A 11 15.58 -1.76 2.22
CA CYS A 11 15.93 -2.22 0.87
C CYS A 11 17.16 -1.49 0.31
N PHE A 12 17.26 -0.18 0.50
CA PHE A 12 18.42 0.60 0.06
C PHE A 12 19.69 0.27 0.87
N LEU A 13 19.61 0.17 2.20
CA LEU A 13 20.78 -0.16 3.02
C LEU A 13 21.29 -1.57 2.73
N PHE A 14 20.39 -2.52 2.51
CA PHE A 14 20.75 -3.89 2.18
C PHE A 14 21.33 -4.01 0.77
N SER A 15 20.82 -3.23 -0.20
CA SER A 15 21.39 -3.20 -1.55
C SER A 15 22.81 -2.63 -1.57
N PHE A 16 23.07 -1.52 -0.84
CA PHE A 16 24.42 -0.97 -0.70
C PHE A 16 25.38 -1.95 -0.02
N SER A 17 24.89 -2.74 0.94
CA SER A 17 25.69 -3.78 1.60
C SER A 17 26.08 -4.89 0.62
N LEU A 18 25.13 -5.35 -0.22
CA LEU A 18 25.40 -6.37 -1.24
C LEU A 18 26.33 -5.87 -2.35
N LEU A 19 26.15 -4.64 -2.82
CA LEU A 19 27.08 -4.02 -3.78
C LEU A 19 28.48 -3.86 -3.16
N GLY A 20 28.55 -3.44 -1.89
CA GLY A 20 29.81 -3.32 -1.16
C GLY A 20 30.57 -4.65 -1.11
N ILE A 21 29.89 -5.76 -0.82
CA ILE A 21 30.49 -7.10 -0.82
C ILE A 21 31.00 -7.48 -2.22
N ALA A 22 30.24 -7.15 -3.28
CA ALA A 22 30.61 -7.46 -4.66
C ALA A 22 31.89 -6.74 -5.12
N PHE A 23 32.03 -5.46 -4.76
CA PHE A 23 33.10 -4.59 -5.24
C PHE A 23 34.35 -4.58 -4.34
N PHE A 24 34.21 -4.70 -3.01
CA PHE A 24 35.35 -4.58 -2.09
C PHE A 24 36.03 -5.91 -1.73
N ARG A 25 35.34 -7.05 -1.85
CA ARG A 25 35.99 -8.35 -1.58
C ARG A 25 36.60 -8.92 -2.85
N ALA A 26 37.93 -8.77 -2.98
CA ALA A 26 38.71 -9.38 -4.06
C ALA A 26 38.54 -10.92 -4.10
N ASP A 27 38.38 -11.55 -2.94
CA ASP A 27 38.44 -13.01 -2.73
C ASP A 27 37.12 -13.77 -2.99
N VAL A 28 36.06 -13.06 -3.40
CA VAL A 28 34.75 -13.69 -3.65
C VAL A 28 34.68 -14.22 -5.09
N GLN A 29 34.23 -15.48 -5.25
CA GLN A 29 34.02 -16.11 -6.56
C GLN A 29 33.20 -15.22 -7.51
N THR A 30 33.59 -15.18 -8.79
CA THR A 30 32.96 -14.34 -9.82
C THR A 30 31.45 -14.56 -9.94
N ALA A 31 30.98 -15.80 -9.76
CA ALA A 31 29.56 -16.12 -9.74
C ALA A 31 28.81 -15.48 -8.56
N LEU A 32 29.42 -15.50 -7.36
CA LEU A 32 28.84 -14.90 -6.16
C LEU A 32 28.84 -13.37 -6.25
N LYS A 33 29.87 -12.77 -6.88
CA LYS A 33 29.88 -11.33 -7.21
C LYS A 33 28.71 -10.96 -8.14
N GLY A 34 28.52 -11.70 -9.24
CA GLY A 34 27.41 -11.48 -10.17
C GLY A 34 26.04 -11.57 -9.48
N MET A 35 25.84 -12.58 -8.64
CA MET A 35 24.58 -12.76 -7.90
C MET A 35 24.35 -11.65 -6.87
N SER A 36 25.39 -11.21 -6.15
CA SER A 36 25.28 -10.09 -5.20
C SER A 36 24.94 -8.75 -5.88
N VAL A 37 25.49 -8.47 -7.06
CA VAL A 37 25.14 -7.28 -7.87
C VAL A 37 23.70 -7.37 -8.34
N PHE A 38 23.27 -8.54 -8.84
CA PHE A 38 21.91 -8.77 -9.30
C PHE A 38 20.89 -8.58 -8.15
N CYS A 39 21.10 -9.23 -7.01
CA CYS A 39 20.23 -9.07 -5.84
C CYS A 39 20.22 -7.62 -5.33
N GLY A 40 21.37 -6.95 -5.29
CA GLY A 40 21.45 -5.54 -4.93
C GLY A 40 20.63 -4.64 -5.85
N MET A 41 20.73 -4.83 -7.17
CA MET A 41 19.90 -4.13 -8.14
C MET A 41 18.41 -4.39 -7.96
N CYS A 42 18.00 -5.65 -7.75
CA CYS A 42 16.60 -5.98 -7.48
C CYS A 42 16.08 -5.25 -6.25
N LEU A 43 16.87 -5.17 -5.17
CA LEU A 43 16.48 -4.45 -3.95
C LEU A 43 16.40 -2.94 -4.13
N VAL A 44 17.24 -2.35 -5.00
CA VAL A 44 17.09 -0.93 -5.39
C VAL A 44 15.78 -0.70 -6.10
N ILE A 45 15.40 -1.58 -7.04
CA ILE A 45 14.13 -1.50 -7.77
C ILE A 45 12.95 -1.66 -6.81
N ILE A 46 12.99 -2.66 -5.93
CA ILE A 46 11.96 -2.90 -4.90
C ILE A 46 11.84 -1.71 -3.96
N GLY A 47 12.97 -1.15 -3.49
CA GLY A 47 12.98 0.03 -2.65
C GLY A 47 12.44 1.29 -3.35
N ALA A 48 12.69 1.43 -4.65
CA ALA A 48 12.18 2.55 -5.45
C ALA A 48 10.66 2.44 -5.72
N ILE A 49 10.15 1.24 -5.94
CA ILE A 49 8.71 0.97 -6.10
C ILE A 49 7.98 1.08 -4.76
N GLY A 50 8.66 0.73 -3.67
CA GLY A 50 8.05 0.49 -2.36
C GLY A 50 7.62 -0.97 -2.25
N PRO A 51 8.15 -1.76 -1.30
CA PRO A 51 7.78 -3.17 -1.15
C PRO A 51 6.28 -3.37 -0.93
N GLU A 52 5.61 -2.42 -0.28
CA GLU A 52 4.16 -2.37 -0.09
C GLU A 52 3.35 -2.25 -1.40
N ASN A 53 3.98 -1.89 -2.52
CA ASN A 53 3.29 -1.73 -3.81
C ASN A 53 3.47 -2.94 -4.74
N ILE A 54 4.21 -3.96 -4.32
CA ILE A 54 4.45 -5.16 -5.12
C ILE A 54 3.31 -6.15 -4.94
N ALA A 55 2.54 -6.39 -5.99
CA ALA A 55 1.45 -7.37 -5.99
C ALA A 55 1.97 -8.81 -6.01
N THR A 56 2.99 -9.09 -6.84
CA THR A 56 3.62 -10.40 -6.95
C THR A 56 5.13 -10.26 -7.13
N LEU A 57 5.89 -11.04 -6.36
CA LEU A 57 7.32 -11.21 -6.53
C LEU A 57 7.61 -12.67 -6.83
N THR A 58 8.09 -12.96 -8.04
CA THR A 58 8.48 -14.31 -8.44
C THR A 58 9.98 -14.35 -8.73
N ILE A 59 10.69 -15.21 -8.00
CA ILE A 59 12.11 -15.48 -8.21
C ILE A 59 12.23 -16.87 -8.82
N LYS A 60 12.68 -16.93 -10.08
CA LYS A 60 12.93 -18.18 -10.80
C LYS A 60 14.43 -18.44 -10.88
N THR A 61 14.86 -19.62 -10.43
CA THR A 61 16.18 -20.19 -10.69
C THR A 61 16.02 -21.40 -11.61
N ALA A 62 17.13 -21.99 -12.06
CA ALA A 62 17.09 -23.19 -12.90
C ALA A 62 16.44 -24.41 -12.20
N GLU A 63 16.39 -24.40 -10.86
CA GLU A 63 15.95 -25.55 -10.05
C GLU A 63 14.77 -25.21 -9.12
N SER A 64 14.43 -23.94 -8.94
CA SER A 64 13.40 -23.51 -7.99
C SER A 64 12.63 -22.27 -8.42
N GLU A 65 11.36 -22.20 -8.03
CA GLU A 65 10.54 -20.99 -8.12
C GLU A 65 10.05 -20.63 -6.72
N ILE A 66 10.31 -19.40 -6.29
CA ILE A 66 9.77 -18.83 -5.05
C ILE A 66 8.84 -17.69 -5.46
N SER A 67 7.57 -17.78 -5.11
CA SER A 67 6.57 -16.74 -5.37
C SER A 67 5.99 -16.20 -4.07
N PHE A 68 5.93 -14.88 -3.97
CA PHE A 68 5.16 -14.16 -2.96
C PHE A 68 4.08 -13.40 -3.69
N SER A 69 2.82 -13.61 -3.33
CA SER A 69 1.68 -12.91 -3.93
C SER A 69 0.81 -12.32 -2.84
N ARG A 70 0.42 -11.07 -3.02
CA ARG A 70 -0.61 -10.44 -2.21
C ARG A 70 -1.95 -11.10 -2.48
N TYR A 71 -2.77 -11.22 -1.43
CA TYR A 71 -4.14 -11.69 -1.59
C TYR A 71 -4.93 -10.73 -2.48
N GLU A 72 -5.59 -11.28 -3.49
CA GLU A 72 -6.50 -10.55 -4.37
C GLU A 72 -7.93 -11.07 -4.13
N PRO A 73 -8.81 -10.26 -3.51
CA PRO A 73 -10.17 -10.67 -3.23
C PRO A 73 -10.94 -10.90 -4.53
N THR A 74 -11.85 -11.88 -4.54
CA THR A 74 -12.78 -12.08 -5.66
C THR A 74 -13.82 -10.94 -5.72
N GLU A 75 -14.51 -10.77 -6.85
CA GLU A 75 -15.57 -9.76 -6.96
C GLU A 75 -16.73 -10.02 -5.98
N GLU A 76 -17.06 -11.29 -5.74
CA GLU A 76 -18.09 -11.70 -4.77
C GLU A 76 -17.68 -11.31 -3.34
N GLU A 77 -16.43 -11.59 -2.96
CA GLU A 77 -15.89 -11.19 -1.65
C GLU A 77 -15.87 -9.67 -1.48
N LYS A 78 -15.55 -8.91 -2.55
CA LYS A 78 -15.59 -7.44 -2.53
C LYS A 78 -17.00 -6.93 -2.25
N GLU A 79 -17.99 -7.41 -2.98
CA GLU A 79 -19.38 -7.00 -2.80
C GLU A 79 -19.88 -7.30 -1.39
N GLU A 80 -19.55 -8.49 -0.86
CA GLU A 80 -19.94 -8.89 0.49
C GLU A 80 -19.27 -8.01 1.56
N VAL A 81 -17.95 -7.79 1.46
CA VAL A 81 -17.22 -6.95 2.41
C VAL A 81 -17.68 -5.49 2.35
N LEU A 82 -17.94 -4.94 1.16
CA LEU A 82 -18.46 -3.57 1.03
C LEU A 82 -19.90 -3.47 1.58
N GLY A 83 -20.72 -4.50 1.37
CA GLY A 83 -22.05 -4.62 1.98
C GLY A 83 -21.98 -4.65 3.52
N LEU A 84 -21.05 -5.41 4.09
CA LEU A 84 -20.80 -5.47 5.53
C LEU A 84 -20.36 -4.11 6.08
N ILE A 85 -19.38 -3.46 5.45
CA ILE A 85 -18.86 -2.16 5.86
C ILE A 85 -19.93 -1.06 5.87
N SER A 86 -20.82 -1.09 4.87
CA SER A 86 -21.89 -0.10 4.71
C SER A 86 -23.05 -0.29 5.70
N SER A 87 -23.30 -1.53 6.13
CA SER A 87 -24.38 -1.87 7.06
C SER A 87 -23.98 -1.82 8.54
N ALA A 88 -22.69 -2.02 8.84
CA ALA A 88 -22.15 -1.98 10.19
C ALA A 88 -22.25 -0.58 10.83
N LYS A 89 -22.83 -0.55 12.03
CA LYS A 89 -23.01 0.66 12.85
C LYS A 89 -22.09 0.67 14.05
N ASP A 90 -21.80 -0.50 14.59
CA ASP A 90 -20.95 -0.70 15.77
C ASP A 90 -19.80 -1.66 15.44
N ALA A 91 -18.69 -1.57 16.18
CA ALA A 91 -17.54 -2.45 15.97
C ALA A 91 -17.92 -3.93 16.10
N ASN A 92 -18.82 -4.25 17.04
CA ASN A 92 -19.35 -5.59 17.29
C ASN A 92 -20.03 -6.23 16.06
N ASP A 93 -20.53 -5.42 15.11
CA ASP A 93 -21.15 -5.92 13.88
C ASP A 93 -20.11 -6.55 12.93
N LEU A 94 -18.85 -6.10 13.06
CA LEU A 94 -17.72 -6.57 12.25
C LEU A 94 -16.81 -7.51 13.05
N GLU A 95 -16.66 -7.28 14.35
CA GLU A 95 -15.87 -8.13 15.23
C GLU A 95 -16.44 -9.55 15.27
N GLY A 96 -15.63 -10.53 14.87
CA GLY A 96 -16.04 -11.93 14.80
C GLY A 96 -16.46 -12.39 13.40
N ASN A 97 -16.64 -11.46 12.44
CA ASN A 97 -16.87 -11.81 11.04
C ASN A 97 -15.66 -12.53 10.44
N SER A 98 -15.89 -13.54 9.59
CA SER A 98 -14.84 -14.34 8.97
C SER A 98 -13.87 -13.51 8.13
N PHE A 99 -14.34 -12.47 7.45
CA PHE A 99 -13.49 -11.58 6.65
C PHE A 99 -12.56 -10.74 7.53
N VAL A 100 -13.04 -10.27 8.69
CA VAL A 100 -12.20 -9.51 9.63
C VAL A 100 -11.11 -10.42 10.20
N LYS A 101 -11.47 -11.63 10.65
CA LYS A 101 -10.50 -12.61 11.15
C LYS A 101 -9.45 -12.97 10.09
N ALA A 102 -9.90 -13.24 8.87
CA ALA A 102 -8.99 -13.54 7.77
C ALA A 102 -8.04 -12.37 7.47
N ALA A 103 -8.53 -11.13 7.50
CA ALA A 103 -7.70 -9.95 7.34
C ALA A 103 -6.69 -9.79 8.49
N GLU A 104 -7.08 -10.08 9.73
CA GLU A 104 -6.18 -10.05 10.90
C GLU A 104 -5.09 -11.12 10.84
N GLU A 105 -5.44 -12.34 10.41
CA GLU A 105 -4.53 -13.48 10.30
C GLU A 105 -3.49 -13.33 9.18
N ARG A 106 -3.83 -12.62 8.09
CA ARG A 106 -2.88 -12.29 7.01
C ARG A 106 -1.77 -11.37 7.51
N THR A 107 -0.55 -11.63 7.04
CA THR A 107 0.58 -10.75 7.30
C THR A 107 0.38 -9.39 6.61
N PRO A 108 0.99 -8.29 7.11
CA PRO A 108 0.86 -6.97 6.50
C PRO A 108 1.15 -6.93 4.99
N GLU A 109 2.05 -7.78 4.51
CA GLU A 109 2.47 -7.88 3.12
C GLU A 109 1.44 -8.61 2.24
N GLU A 110 0.73 -9.58 2.81
CA GLU A 110 -0.31 -10.39 2.16
C GLU A 110 -1.66 -9.68 2.09
N ARG A 111 -1.93 -8.74 2.99
CA ARG A 111 -3.20 -8.02 3.07
C ARG A 111 -3.49 -7.23 1.79
N SER A 112 -4.72 -7.37 1.32
CA SER A 112 -5.24 -6.59 0.20
C SER A 112 -5.64 -5.17 0.62
N SER A 113 -5.87 -4.28 -0.35
CA SER A 113 -6.44 -2.96 -0.08
C SER A 113 -7.82 -3.04 0.61
N LEU A 114 -8.60 -4.07 0.28
CA LEU A 114 -9.91 -4.35 0.90
C LEU A 114 -9.76 -4.81 2.35
N ASP A 115 -8.75 -5.63 2.66
CA ASP A 115 -8.47 -6.06 4.03
C ASP A 115 -8.14 -4.85 4.91
N TYR A 116 -7.29 -3.96 4.41
CA TYR A 116 -6.96 -2.71 5.11
C TYR A 116 -8.16 -1.79 5.27
N LEU A 117 -9.05 -1.70 4.27
CA LEU A 117 -10.30 -0.96 4.39
C LEU A 117 -11.19 -1.55 5.50
N LEU A 118 -11.34 -2.87 5.53
CA LEU A 118 -12.14 -3.56 6.53
C LEU A 118 -11.58 -3.36 7.95
N LEU A 119 -10.27 -3.54 8.14
CA LEU A 119 -9.60 -3.28 9.42
C LEU A 119 -9.71 -1.80 9.83
N ALA A 120 -9.55 -0.87 8.89
CA ALA A 120 -9.72 0.55 9.16
C ALA A 120 -11.15 0.89 9.60
N ARG A 121 -12.16 0.22 9.02
CA ARG A 121 -13.56 0.40 9.42
C ARG A 121 -13.81 -0.10 10.83
N VAL A 122 -13.29 -1.28 11.19
CA VAL A 122 -13.39 -1.84 12.54
C VAL A 122 -12.84 -0.84 13.56
N GLU A 123 -11.63 -0.34 13.37
CA GLU A 123 -11.00 0.61 14.30
C GLU A 123 -11.72 1.97 14.33
N SER A 124 -12.25 2.43 13.19
CA SER A 124 -13.07 3.64 13.15
C SER A 124 -14.35 3.50 13.99
N LEU A 125 -14.97 2.32 14.00
CA LEU A 125 -16.16 2.04 14.80
C LEU A 125 -15.84 1.81 16.29
N LYS A 126 -14.58 1.50 16.63
CA LYS A 126 -14.06 1.47 18.01
C LYS A 126 -13.71 2.84 18.57
N GLU A 127 -13.92 3.90 17.79
CA GLU A 127 -13.49 5.26 18.12
C GLU A 127 -11.96 5.36 18.32
N ASP A 128 -11.18 4.54 17.61
CA ASP A 128 -9.72 4.69 17.49
C ASP A 128 -9.36 5.33 16.14
N PRO A 129 -9.46 6.68 16.02
CA PRO A 129 -9.17 7.36 14.77
C PRO A 129 -7.68 7.30 14.37
N ALA A 130 -6.77 6.98 15.30
CA ALA A 130 -5.35 6.89 14.98
C ALA A 130 -5.06 5.60 14.22
N LYS A 131 -5.55 4.47 14.73
CA LYS A 131 -5.37 3.17 14.10
C LYS A 131 -6.20 3.02 12.84
N ALA A 132 -7.42 3.57 12.83
CA ALA A 132 -8.24 3.65 11.61
C ALA A 132 -7.51 4.42 10.49
N LEU A 133 -6.89 5.55 10.83
CA LEU A 133 -6.14 6.36 9.87
C LEU A 133 -4.90 5.60 9.36
N GLU A 134 -4.18 4.90 10.23
CA GLU A 134 -3.02 4.07 9.85
C GLU A 134 -3.42 3.01 8.81
N TYR A 135 -4.41 2.18 9.11
CA TYR A 135 -4.87 1.15 8.18
C TYR A 135 -5.39 1.73 6.88
N ALA A 136 -6.17 2.82 6.93
CA ALA A 136 -6.72 3.43 5.72
C ALA A 136 -5.63 4.01 4.81
N TYR A 137 -4.55 4.57 5.36
CA TYR A 137 -3.43 5.02 4.55
C TYR A 137 -2.67 3.88 3.89
N VAL A 138 -2.40 2.79 4.62
CA VAL A 138 -1.73 1.61 4.04
C VAL A 138 -2.60 0.97 2.95
N GLY A 139 -3.89 0.83 3.20
CA GLY A 139 -4.83 0.33 2.18
C GLY A 139 -4.86 1.20 0.92
N ARG A 140 -4.70 2.53 1.08
CA ARG A 140 -4.68 3.50 -0.03
C ARG A 140 -3.38 3.49 -0.82
N THR A 141 -2.24 3.10 -0.23
CA THR A 141 -0.99 2.98 -0.97
C THR A 141 -0.98 1.75 -1.88
N ILE A 142 -1.72 0.70 -1.52
CA ILE A 142 -1.88 -0.49 -2.36
C ILE A 142 -2.69 -0.15 -3.62
N GLU A 143 -2.08 -0.36 -4.79
CA GLU A 143 -2.74 -0.09 -6.07
C GLU A 143 -3.95 -1.02 -6.25
N THR A 144 -5.16 -0.45 -6.21
CA THR A 144 -6.41 -1.12 -6.56
C THR A 144 -7.10 -0.38 -7.69
N LYS A 145 -7.66 -1.14 -8.64
CA LYS A 145 -8.46 -0.59 -9.74
C LYS A 145 -9.88 -0.23 -9.29
N ASP A 146 -10.32 -0.75 -8.15
CA ASP A 146 -11.65 -0.54 -7.61
C ASP A 146 -11.80 0.89 -7.07
N ALA A 147 -12.65 1.68 -7.75
CA ALA A 147 -12.92 3.06 -7.36
C ALA A 147 -13.69 3.15 -6.03
N THR A 148 -14.53 2.18 -5.72
CA THR A 148 -15.32 2.12 -4.49
C THR A 148 -14.42 1.88 -3.29
N VAL A 149 -13.49 0.92 -3.37
CA VAL A 149 -12.52 0.68 -2.29
C VAL A 149 -11.67 1.93 -2.02
N ARG A 150 -11.18 2.60 -3.06
CA ARG A 150 -10.45 3.89 -2.90
C ARG A 150 -11.31 4.97 -2.29
N ALA A 151 -12.58 5.06 -2.70
CA ALA A 151 -13.52 6.03 -2.19
C ALA A 151 -13.79 5.81 -0.70
N GLU A 152 -14.00 4.56 -0.28
CA GLU A 152 -14.25 4.22 1.12
C GLU A 152 -13.03 4.43 2.00
N LEU A 153 -11.82 4.08 1.54
CA LEU A 153 -10.57 4.41 2.24
C LEU A 153 -10.44 5.93 2.46
N ASN A 154 -10.71 6.74 1.42
CA ASN A 154 -10.76 8.19 1.56
C ASN A 154 -11.87 8.66 2.53
N GLY A 155 -12.98 7.93 2.61
CA GLY A 155 -14.04 8.14 3.61
C GLY A 155 -13.52 7.97 5.03
N VAL A 156 -12.85 6.85 5.32
CA VAL A 156 -12.29 6.56 6.64
C VAL A 156 -11.19 7.57 7.02
N ILE A 157 -10.29 7.91 6.09
CA ILE A 157 -9.27 8.95 6.30
C ILE A 157 -9.93 10.30 6.61
N GLY A 158 -10.93 10.68 5.81
CA GLY A 158 -11.67 11.94 5.98
C GLY A 158 -12.38 12.01 7.32
N GLN A 159 -13.01 10.92 7.75
CA GLN A 159 -13.68 10.83 9.05
C GLN A 159 -12.66 10.92 10.20
N SER A 160 -11.57 10.16 10.14
CA SER A 160 -10.52 10.19 11.16
C SER A 160 -9.94 11.59 11.36
N TYR A 161 -9.69 12.35 10.27
CA TYR A 161 -9.25 13.75 10.39
C TYR A 161 -10.31 14.69 10.98
N LYS A 162 -11.59 14.39 10.78
CA LYS A 162 -12.67 15.15 11.42
C LYS A 162 -12.63 14.94 12.94
N ASP A 163 -12.43 13.69 13.36
CA ASP A 163 -12.37 13.29 14.77
C ASP A 163 -11.12 13.88 15.47
N PHE A 164 -10.03 14.05 14.72
CA PHE A 164 -8.86 14.84 15.17
C PHE A 164 -9.05 16.36 15.18
N GLY A 165 -10.25 16.88 14.87
CA GLY A 165 -10.50 18.32 14.82
C GLY A 165 -9.81 19.04 13.65
N LYS A 166 -9.51 18.32 12.55
CA LYS A 166 -8.87 18.85 11.32
C LYS A 166 -9.85 18.91 10.14
N PRO A 167 -10.91 19.74 10.18
CA PRO A 167 -11.99 19.72 9.20
C PRO A 167 -11.56 20.11 7.78
N LYS A 168 -10.52 20.95 7.63
CA LYS A 168 -9.97 21.31 6.31
C LYS A 168 -9.30 20.12 5.61
N ILE A 169 -8.65 19.24 6.36
CA ILE A 169 -8.03 18.04 5.82
C ILE A 169 -9.11 16.99 5.54
N SER A 170 -10.04 16.82 6.48
CA SER A 170 -11.21 15.96 6.32
C SER A 170 -11.98 16.26 5.03
N SER A 171 -12.32 17.53 4.78
CA SER A 171 -13.10 17.93 3.61
C SER A 171 -12.40 17.63 2.28
N LYS A 172 -11.06 17.68 2.24
CA LYS A 172 -10.28 17.28 1.07
C LYS A 172 -10.52 15.80 0.74
N PHE A 173 -10.36 14.91 1.71
CA PHE A 173 -10.54 13.47 1.50
C PHE A 173 -12.00 13.08 1.22
N LEU A 174 -12.96 13.72 1.89
CA LEU A 174 -14.38 13.49 1.61
C LEU A 174 -14.80 14.00 0.22
N ARG A 175 -14.15 15.05 -0.29
CA ARG A 175 -14.33 15.49 -1.68
C ARG A 175 -13.74 14.47 -2.65
N GLU A 176 -12.52 14.02 -2.42
CA GLU A 176 -11.91 12.96 -3.24
C GLU A 176 -12.78 11.69 -3.26
N LYS A 177 -13.34 11.25 -2.11
CA LYS A 177 -14.33 10.15 -2.04
C LYS A 177 -15.49 10.36 -3.02
N LYS A 178 -16.10 11.55 -3.02
CA LYS A 178 -17.23 11.86 -3.93
C LYS A 178 -16.81 11.85 -5.40
N GLU A 179 -15.66 12.42 -5.72
CA GLU A 179 -15.14 12.46 -7.08
C GLU A 179 -14.90 11.04 -7.64
N LEU A 180 -14.39 10.12 -6.81
CA LEU A 180 -14.18 8.72 -7.17
C LEU A 180 -15.48 7.97 -7.49
N LEU A 181 -16.55 8.25 -6.75
CA LEU A 181 -17.86 7.60 -6.94
C LEU A 181 -18.64 8.18 -8.14
N ILE A 182 -18.41 9.46 -8.48
CA ILE A 182 -19.11 10.12 -9.58
C ILE A 182 -18.40 9.86 -10.92
N ASN A 183 -17.07 9.78 -10.94
CA ASN A 183 -16.30 9.57 -12.16
C ASN A 183 -15.09 8.63 -11.92
N PRO A 184 -15.31 7.31 -11.99
CA PRO A 184 -14.27 6.32 -11.69
C PRO A 184 -13.07 6.35 -12.65
N GLU A 185 -13.19 6.95 -13.84
CA GLU A 185 -12.10 7.07 -14.82
C GLU A 185 -11.16 8.28 -14.59
N THR A 186 -11.51 9.22 -13.69
CA THR A 186 -10.75 10.48 -13.52
C THR A 186 -9.33 10.30 -13.00
N ILE A 187 -9.00 9.16 -12.37
CA ILE A 187 -7.70 8.98 -11.70
C ILE A 187 -6.54 8.73 -12.65
N ARG A 188 -6.76 8.32 -13.91
CA ARG A 188 -5.63 8.20 -14.85
C ARG A 188 -4.92 9.56 -15.03
N ARG A 189 -5.64 10.67 -14.87
CA ARG A 189 -5.12 12.04 -14.98
C ARG A 189 -4.59 12.63 -13.68
N VAL A 190 -4.99 12.13 -12.50
CA VAL A 190 -4.55 12.67 -11.21
C VAL A 190 -3.24 12.02 -10.74
N SER A 191 -2.99 10.74 -11.08
CA SER A 191 -1.68 10.11 -10.82
C SER A 191 -0.58 10.65 -11.74
N GLU A 192 -0.89 10.97 -13.00
CA GLU A 192 0.07 11.55 -13.95
C GLU A 192 0.49 12.98 -13.55
N ASN A 193 -0.41 13.78 -12.97
CA ASN A 193 -0.09 15.15 -12.57
C ASN A 193 0.66 15.28 -11.23
N GLN A 194 0.81 14.19 -10.46
CA GLN A 194 1.68 14.18 -9.26
C GLN A 194 3.12 13.71 -9.57
N LEU A 195 3.39 13.22 -10.78
CA LEU A 195 4.70 12.80 -11.27
C LEU A 195 5.31 13.74 -12.32
N ALA A 196 4.62 14.83 -12.67
CA ALA A 196 5.18 15.82 -13.58
C ALA A 196 6.41 16.48 -12.94
N PRO A 197 7.61 16.39 -13.55
CA PRO A 197 8.79 17.05 -13.02
C PRO A 197 8.55 18.56 -12.99
N ILE A 198 8.97 19.20 -11.89
CA ILE A 198 9.06 20.65 -11.77
C ILE A 198 9.85 21.15 -12.99
N GLN A 199 9.16 21.75 -13.96
CA GLN A 199 9.83 22.41 -15.06
C GLN A 199 10.57 23.62 -14.49
N SER A 200 11.90 23.52 -14.45
CA SER A 200 12.77 24.64 -14.12
C SER A 200 12.44 25.83 -15.04
N PRO A 201 12.33 27.06 -14.51
CA PRO A 201 12.03 28.22 -15.34
C PRO A 201 13.12 28.42 -16.40
N LYS A 202 12.70 28.58 -17.66
CA LYS A 202 13.61 28.93 -18.77
C LYS A 202 14.35 30.23 -18.43
N PRO A 203 15.68 30.29 -18.62
CA PRO A 203 16.38 31.56 -18.52
C PRO A 203 15.90 32.48 -19.63
N GLN A 204 15.37 33.64 -19.25
CA GLN A 204 15.14 34.75 -20.18
C GLN A 204 16.51 35.22 -20.67
N LYS A 205 16.71 35.21 -22.00
CA LYS A 205 17.79 35.92 -22.66
C LYS A 205 17.44 37.39 -22.79
#